data_AF-A0A9E1QQF0-F1
#
_entry.id   AF-A0A9E1QQF0-F1
#
_cell.length_a   1.000
_cell.length_b   1.000
_cell.length_c   1.000
_cell.angle_alpha   90.00
_cell.angle_beta   90.00
_cell.angle_gamma   90.00
#
_symmetry.space_group_name_H-M   'P 1'
#
loop_
_entity.id
_entity.type
_entity.pdbx_description
1 polymer ?
#
loop_
_entity_poly.entity_id
_entity_poly.type
_entity_poly.pdbx_seq_one_letter_code
_entity_poly.pdbx_strand_id
1 'polypeptide(L)'
;NAMLTIQKEFAVAVGYSDHTLGIEVDIAAVAMGASIIEKHFTLDKGMEGPDHKASLEPEELKAMVSAIRNIEKALGSNEKILSPSEEINLNIARKSIVASCPIRKGELLSEKNISTKRPGTGISPMNWDEIIGVVATKDYQTDEAI
;
A
#
# COMPACT_ATOMS: atom_id res chain seq x y z
N ASN A 1 11.75 -9.34 14.50
CA ASN A 1 11.00 -9.31 15.79
C ASN A 1 11.87 -9.00 17.01
N ALA A 2 12.99 -9.70 17.25
CA ALA A 2 13.88 -9.38 18.38
C ALA A 2 14.35 -7.92 18.36
N MET A 3 14.76 -7.43 17.19
CA MET A 3 15.13 -6.02 16.96
C MET A 3 14.06 -5.03 17.44
N LEU A 4 12.79 -5.24 17.07
CA LEU A 4 11.66 -4.40 17.50
C LEU A 4 11.41 -4.47 19.01
N THR A 5 11.64 -5.64 19.61
CA THR A 5 11.52 -5.81 21.06
C THR A 5 12.59 -4.97 21.77
N ILE A 6 13.84 -5.04 21.32
CA ILE A 6 14.95 -4.23 21.86
C ILE A 6 14.65 -2.73 21.72
N GLN A 7 14.18 -2.30 20.54
CA GLN A 7 13.82 -0.90 20.31
C GLN A 7 12.76 -0.41 21.30
N LYS A 8 11.71 -1.21 21.51
CA LYS A 8 10.61 -0.87 22.42
C LYS A 8 11.07 -0.81 23.89
N GLU A 9 11.79 -1.82 24.35
CA GLU A 9 12.18 -1.94 25.77
C GLU A 9 13.23 -0.90 26.17
N PHE A 10 14.15 -0.57 25.26
CA PHE A 10 15.26 0.33 25.57
C PHE A 10 15.09 1.74 24.99
N ALA A 11 14.07 1.98 24.16
CA ALA A 11 13.81 3.27 23.50
C ALA A 11 15.05 3.83 22.75
N VAL A 12 15.84 2.95 22.14
CA VAL A 12 17.05 3.29 21.37
C VAL A 12 16.89 2.93 19.90
N ALA A 13 17.71 3.54 19.04
CA ALA A 13 17.87 3.07 17.67
C ALA A 13 18.42 1.64 17.65
N VAL A 14 17.99 0.84 16.68
CA VAL A 14 18.37 -0.57 16.54
C VAL A 14 18.92 -0.83 15.15
N GLY A 15 19.81 -1.81 15.05
CA GLY A 15 20.35 -2.30 13.79
C GLY A 15 20.25 -3.80 13.69
N TYR A 16 20.75 -4.34 12.58
CA TYR A 16 20.81 -5.78 12.34
C TYR A 16 22.17 -6.16 11.75
N SER A 17 22.86 -7.08 12.42
CA SER A 17 24.09 -7.71 11.91
C SER A 17 23.74 -9.08 11.37
N ASP A 18 23.90 -9.25 10.06
CA ASP A 18 23.42 -10.43 9.34
C ASP A 18 24.55 -11.38 8.94
N HIS A 19 24.25 -12.66 9.09
CA HIS A 19 25.13 -13.79 8.74
C HIS A 19 24.40 -14.81 7.84
N THR A 20 23.23 -14.46 7.32
CA THR A 20 22.50 -15.29 6.35
C THR A 20 23.03 -15.10 4.94
N LEU A 21 22.76 -16.10 4.08
CA LEU A 21 23.05 -16.00 2.65
C LEU A 21 22.07 -15.04 1.97
N GLY A 22 22.55 -14.29 0.98
CA GLY A 22 21.74 -13.33 0.24
C GLY A 22 21.61 -11.99 0.96
N ILE A 23 20.60 -11.20 0.61
CA ILE A 23 20.42 -9.81 1.05
C ILE A 23 19.01 -9.53 1.58
N GLU A 24 18.13 -10.53 1.56
CA GLU A 24 16.71 -10.41 1.84
C GLU A 24 16.47 -9.98 3.29
N VAL A 25 17.25 -10.51 4.23
CA VAL A 25 17.12 -10.20 5.65
C VAL A 25 17.58 -8.78 5.94
N ASP A 26 18.63 -8.29 5.27
CA ASP A 26 19.11 -6.91 5.38
C ASP A 26 18.02 -5.90 4.96
N ILE A 27 17.37 -6.19 3.83
CA ILE A 27 16.27 -5.38 3.28
C ILE A 27 15.07 -5.41 4.24
N ALA A 28 14.71 -6.60 4.74
CA ALA A 28 13.61 -6.75 5.69
C ALA A 28 13.89 -6.01 7.01
N ALA A 29 15.13 -6.05 7.51
CA ALA A 29 15.52 -5.34 8.72
C ALA A 29 15.33 -3.82 8.56
N VAL A 30 15.75 -3.23 7.43
CA VAL A 30 15.49 -1.80 7.14
C VAL A 30 14.00 -1.50 7.06
N ALA A 31 13.22 -2.35 6.37
CA ALA A 31 11.76 -2.21 6.31
C ALA A 31 11.10 -2.26 7.70
N MET A 32 11.72 -2.96 8.65
CA MET A 32 11.30 -3.05 10.05
C MET A 32 11.90 -1.95 10.95
N GLY A 33 12.62 -0.98 10.39
CA GLY A 33 13.14 0.17 11.15
C GLY A 33 14.58 0.02 11.65
N ALA A 34 15.36 -0.93 11.12
CA ALA A 34 16.81 -0.96 11.36
C ALA A 34 17.46 0.33 10.84
N SER A 35 18.22 1.00 11.70
CA SER A 35 18.99 2.20 11.38
C SER A 35 20.40 1.89 10.88
N ILE A 36 20.90 0.68 11.16
CA ILE A 36 22.24 0.19 10.79
C ILE A 36 22.11 -1.25 10.32
N ILE A 37 22.78 -1.57 9.22
CA ILE A 37 22.95 -2.94 8.71
C ILE A 37 24.45 -3.25 8.69
N GLU A 38 24.80 -4.41 9.21
CA GLU A 38 26.15 -4.97 9.15
C GLU A 38 26.10 -6.30 8.41
N LYS A 39 27.01 -6.48 7.46
CA LYS A 39 27.11 -7.67 6.61
C LYS A 39 28.57 -7.92 6.26
N HIS A 40 28.99 -9.18 6.27
CA HIS A 40 30.30 -9.56 5.78
C HIS A 40 30.37 -9.37 4.26
N PHE A 41 31.50 -8.85 3.77
CA PHE A 41 31.79 -8.77 2.34
C PHE A 41 33.21 -9.28 2.04
N THR A 42 33.40 -9.78 0.84
CA THR A 42 34.66 -10.29 0.31
C THR A 42 34.88 -9.80 -1.12
N LEU A 43 36.11 -9.89 -1.61
CA LEU A 43 36.42 -9.69 -3.03
C LEU A 43 36.05 -10.92 -3.87
N ASP A 44 36.16 -12.11 -3.28
CA ASP A 44 35.88 -13.40 -3.91
C ASP A 44 35.51 -14.43 -2.81
N LYS A 45 34.42 -15.19 -2.98
CA LYS A 45 33.97 -16.22 -2.02
C LYS A 45 34.83 -17.48 -2.04
N GLY A 46 35.66 -17.67 -3.06
CA GLY A 46 36.60 -18.77 -3.22
C GLY A 46 37.90 -18.61 -2.43
N MET A 47 38.15 -17.44 -1.83
CA MET A 47 39.35 -17.17 -1.03
C MET A 47 39.44 -18.05 0.23
N GLU A 48 40.66 -18.27 0.72
CA GLU A 48 40.90 -19.02 1.95
C GLU A 48 40.40 -18.26 3.17
N GLY A 49 39.57 -18.91 3.97
CA GLY A 49 39.04 -18.36 5.21
C GLY A 49 37.59 -18.83 5.43
N PRO A 50 37.16 -18.93 6.69
CA PRO A 50 35.84 -19.47 7.01
C PRO A 50 34.69 -18.58 6.53
N ASP A 51 34.90 -17.26 6.50
CA ASP A 51 33.82 -16.28 6.31
C ASP A 51 33.59 -15.93 4.83
N HIS A 52 34.55 -16.19 3.93
CA HIS A 52 34.45 -15.81 2.53
C HIS A 52 33.22 -16.43 1.84
N LYS A 53 32.93 -17.72 2.10
CA LYS A 53 31.80 -18.43 1.49
C LYS A 53 30.44 -17.87 1.89
N ALA A 54 30.33 -17.28 3.09
CA ALA A 54 29.09 -16.72 3.62
C ALA A 54 28.97 -15.20 3.38
N SER A 55 30.03 -14.55 2.90
CA SER A 55 30.08 -13.11 2.64
C SER A 55 29.39 -12.72 1.33
N LEU A 56 29.11 -11.42 1.16
CA LEU A 56 28.74 -10.84 -0.13
C LEU A 56 29.97 -10.52 -0.98
N GLU A 57 29.88 -10.73 -2.28
CA GLU A 57 30.82 -10.18 -3.26
C GLU A 57 30.44 -8.74 -3.66
N PRO A 58 31.32 -8.00 -4.37
CA PRO A 58 31.11 -6.58 -4.64
C PRO A 58 29.77 -6.24 -5.32
N GLU A 59 29.32 -7.05 -6.28
CA GLU A 59 28.04 -6.82 -6.97
C GLU A 59 26.84 -7.12 -6.07
N GLU A 60 26.93 -8.13 -5.20
CA GLU A 60 25.87 -8.44 -4.22
C GLU A 60 25.78 -7.35 -3.15
N LEU A 61 26.92 -6.83 -2.68
CA LEU A 61 26.96 -5.70 -1.74
C LEU A 61 26.31 -4.45 -2.38
N LYS A 62 26.63 -4.17 -3.65
CA LYS A 62 26.02 -3.06 -4.40
C LYS A 62 24.51 -3.26 -4.58
N ALA A 63 24.07 -4.49 -4.83
CA ALA A 63 22.66 -4.84 -4.91
C ALA A 63 21.96 -4.63 -3.56
N MET A 64 22.57 -5.05 -2.45
CA MET A 64 22.08 -4.84 -1.08
C MET A 64 21.88 -3.35 -0.80
N VAL A 65 22.91 -2.53 -1.02
CA VAL A 65 22.84 -1.09 -0.79
C VAL A 65 21.77 -0.44 -1.67
N SER A 66 21.71 -0.80 -2.95
CA SER A 66 20.71 -0.25 -3.87
C SER A 66 19.28 -0.61 -3.44
N ALA A 67 19.05 -1.86 -3.04
CA ALA A 67 17.76 -2.32 -2.54
C ALA A 67 17.36 -1.62 -1.24
N ILE A 68 18.28 -1.47 -0.29
CA ILE A 68 18.07 -0.72 0.95
C ILE A 68 17.62 0.72 0.64
N ARG A 69 18.34 1.44 -0.23
CA ARG A 69 17.98 2.82 -0.61
C ARG A 69 16.64 2.91 -1.34
N ASN A 70 16.25 1.88 -2.09
CA ASN A 70 14.93 1.83 -2.72
C ASN A 70 13.82 1.62 -1.68
N ILE A 71 14.03 0.76 -0.69
CA ILE A 71 13.06 0.53 0.39
C ILE A 71 12.90 1.77 1.27
N GLU A 72 13.99 2.45 1.63
CA GLU A 72 13.89 3.71 2.39
C GLU A 72 12.99 4.75 1.70
N LYS A 73 13.10 4.87 0.37
CA LYS A 73 12.21 5.73 -0.42
C LYS A 73 10.79 5.20 -0.48
N ALA A 74 10.62 3.89 -0.62
CA ALA A 74 9.32 3.24 -0.78
C ALA A 74 8.50 3.23 0.52
N LEU A 75 9.15 3.18 1.69
CA LEU A 75 8.49 3.28 3.00
C LEU A 75 7.71 4.59 3.14
N GLY A 76 8.20 5.67 2.53
CA GLY A 76 7.45 6.92 2.41
C GLY A 76 7.02 7.52 3.74
N SER A 77 5.74 7.86 3.85
CA SER A 77 5.14 8.49 5.04
C SER A 77 4.20 7.55 5.76
N ASN A 78 4.12 7.70 7.09
CA ASN A 78 3.13 7.02 7.93
C ASN A 78 1.72 7.61 7.79
N GLU A 79 1.58 8.76 7.14
CA GLU A 79 0.29 9.41 6.92
C GLU A 79 -0.41 8.82 5.70
N LYS A 80 -1.62 8.28 5.89
CA LYS A 80 -2.44 7.83 4.76
C LYS A 80 -3.06 9.01 4.05
N ILE A 81 -2.37 9.48 3.02
CA ILE A 81 -2.85 10.53 2.11
C ILE A 81 -3.05 9.98 0.70
N LEU A 82 -3.77 10.75 -0.11
CA LEU A 82 -3.86 10.50 -1.55
C LEU A 82 -2.60 11.05 -2.20
N SER A 83 -2.00 10.26 -3.10
CA SER A 83 -1.01 10.80 -4.02
C SER A 83 -1.70 11.69 -5.08
N PRO A 84 -0.98 12.67 -5.65
CA PRO A 84 -1.51 13.49 -6.74
C PRO A 84 -2.02 12.66 -7.93
N SER A 85 -1.34 11.53 -8.21
CA SER A 85 -1.77 10.58 -9.24
C SER A 85 -3.05 9.80 -8.88
N GLU A 86 -3.29 9.53 -7.60
CA GLU A 86 -4.54 8.91 -7.16
C GLU A 86 -5.70 9.91 -7.17
N GLU A 87 -5.44 11.17 -6.82
CA GLU A 87 -6.46 12.23 -6.74
C GLU A 87 -7.19 12.43 -8.07
N ILE A 88 -6.44 12.52 -9.18
CA ILE A 88 -7.01 12.70 -10.53
C ILE A 88 -7.88 11.48 -10.92
N ASN A 89 -7.52 10.29 -10.43
CA ASN A 89 -8.21 9.05 -10.75
C ASN A 89 -9.45 8.80 -9.89
N LEU A 90 -9.72 9.59 -8.84
CA LEU A 90 -10.88 9.36 -7.96
C LEU A 90 -12.19 9.35 -8.73
N ASN A 91 -12.43 10.37 -9.55
CA ASN A 91 -13.68 10.52 -10.29
C ASN A 91 -13.85 9.42 -11.34
N ILE A 92 -12.75 8.86 -11.86
CA ILE A 92 -12.80 7.81 -12.88
C ILE A 92 -12.99 6.43 -12.23
N ALA A 93 -12.25 6.15 -11.16
CA ALA A 93 -12.17 4.83 -10.55
C ALA A 93 -13.22 4.58 -9.47
N ARG A 94 -13.75 5.62 -8.82
CA ARG A 94 -14.85 5.47 -7.85
C ARG A 94 -16.17 5.24 -8.55
N LYS A 95 -17.13 4.71 -7.80
CA LYS A 95 -18.49 4.49 -8.28
C LYS A 95 -19.41 5.59 -7.75
N SER A 96 -20.52 5.78 -8.43
CA SER A 96 -21.68 6.54 -8.00
C SER A 96 -22.89 5.62 -7.87
N ILE A 97 -23.88 6.03 -7.10
CA ILE A 97 -25.21 5.42 -7.09
C ILE A 97 -25.91 5.81 -8.40
N VAL A 98 -26.44 4.81 -9.09
CA VAL A 98 -27.15 4.95 -10.36
C VAL A 98 -28.46 4.18 -10.31
N ALA A 99 -29.41 4.51 -11.16
CA ALA A 99 -30.62 3.72 -11.33
C ALA A 99 -30.29 2.38 -12.02
N SER A 100 -30.77 1.25 -11.47
CA SER A 100 -30.60 -0.07 -12.09
C SER A 100 -31.69 -0.39 -13.11
N CYS A 101 -32.79 0.35 -13.07
CA CYS A 101 -33.91 0.32 -14.01
C CYS A 101 -34.53 1.73 -14.06
N PRO A 102 -35.50 2.00 -14.96
CA PRO A 102 -36.21 3.28 -14.92
C PRO A 102 -36.93 3.47 -13.58
N ILE A 103 -36.83 4.67 -13.00
CA ILE A 103 -37.48 5.06 -11.73
C ILE A 103 -38.31 6.30 -12.01
N ARG A 104 -39.56 6.35 -11.54
CA ARG A 104 -40.41 7.54 -11.72
C ARG A 104 -40.28 8.50 -10.55
N LYS A 105 -40.48 9.79 -10.82
CA LYS A 105 -40.62 10.83 -9.80
C LYS A 105 -41.68 10.41 -8.78
N GLY A 106 -41.34 10.51 -7.50
CA GLY A 106 -42.22 10.11 -6.40
C GLY A 106 -42.05 8.66 -5.93
N GLU A 107 -41.31 7.81 -6.66
CA GLU A 107 -41.00 6.46 -6.20
C GLU A 107 -39.90 6.46 -5.13
N LEU A 108 -39.90 5.44 -4.26
CA LEU A 108 -38.86 5.26 -3.25
C LEU A 108 -37.64 4.58 -3.87
N LEU A 109 -36.45 5.14 -3.61
CA LEU A 109 -35.19 4.49 -3.92
C LEU A 109 -35.00 3.29 -3.01
N SER A 110 -34.57 2.16 -3.58
CA SER A 110 -34.45 0.89 -2.90
C SER A 110 -33.37 0.02 -3.53
N GLU A 111 -32.91 -1.01 -2.83
CA GLU A 111 -31.89 -1.93 -3.35
C GLU A 111 -32.29 -2.64 -4.66
N LYS A 112 -33.58 -2.62 -5.00
CA LYS A 112 -34.11 -3.22 -6.24
C LYS A 112 -33.99 -2.30 -7.45
N ASN A 113 -34.03 -0.98 -7.25
CA ASN A 113 -34.09 -0.01 -8.34
C ASN A 113 -32.86 0.91 -8.45
N ILE A 114 -31.93 0.87 -7.47
CA ILE A 114 -30.62 1.51 -7.57
C ILE A 114 -29.47 0.50 -7.51
N SER A 115 -28.31 0.89 -8.05
CA SER A 115 -27.07 0.11 -8.04
C SER A 115 -25.87 1.06 -8.01
N THR A 116 -24.65 0.53 -8.17
CA THR A 116 -23.42 1.33 -8.16
C THR A 116 -22.57 1.09 -9.41
N LYS A 117 -22.25 2.16 -10.13
CA LYS A 117 -21.42 2.11 -11.36
C LYS A 117 -20.42 3.24 -11.38
N ARG A 118 -19.30 3.05 -12.09
CA ARG A 118 -18.37 4.14 -12.40
C ARG A 118 -19.00 5.04 -13.48
N PRO A 119 -18.63 6.33 -13.57
CA PRO A 119 -17.64 7.05 -12.75
C PRO A 119 -18.18 7.48 -11.38
N GLY A 120 -17.31 8.02 -10.53
CA GLY A 120 -17.59 8.51 -9.18
C GLY A 120 -17.98 9.98 -9.13
N THR A 121 -18.67 10.47 -10.16
CA THR A 121 -19.07 11.88 -10.33
C THR A 121 -20.46 12.19 -9.78
N GLY A 122 -21.19 11.19 -9.31
CA GLY A 122 -22.49 11.30 -8.65
C GLY A 122 -22.41 10.95 -7.16
N ILE A 123 -23.54 10.57 -6.55
CA ILE A 123 -23.61 10.28 -5.12
C ILE A 123 -22.75 9.06 -4.78
N SER A 124 -21.88 9.20 -3.78
CA SER A 124 -21.02 8.11 -3.32
C SER A 124 -21.84 6.93 -2.78
N PRO A 125 -21.52 5.67 -3.15
CA PRO A 125 -22.09 4.49 -2.52
C PRO A 125 -21.89 4.39 -1.01
N MET A 126 -20.98 5.18 -0.43
CA MET A 126 -20.84 5.25 1.04
C MET A 126 -22.07 5.88 1.72
N ASN A 127 -22.89 6.61 0.96
CA ASN A 127 -24.13 7.21 1.44
C ASN A 127 -25.36 6.32 1.13
N TRP A 128 -25.15 5.02 0.84
CA TRP A 128 -26.21 4.11 0.41
C TRP A 128 -27.40 4.10 1.36
N ASP A 129 -27.13 3.94 2.66
CA ASP A 129 -28.17 3.84 3.70
C ASP A 129 -28.95 5.16 3.86
N GLU A 130 -28.36 6.30 3.50
CA GLU A 130 -29.04 7.60 3.51
C GLU A 130 -29.95 7.79 2.30
N ILE A 131 -29.69 7.08 1.20
CA ILE A 131 -30.43 7.19 -0.06
C ILE A 131 -31.58 6.19 -0.14
N ILE A 132 -31.46 5.03 0.50
CA ILE A 132 -32.55 4.06 0.57
C ILE A 132 -33.76 4.67 1.30
N GLY A 133 -34.93 4.57 0.66
CA GLY A 133 -36.17 5.15 1.16
C GLY A 133 -36.35 6.64 0.85
N VAL A 134 -35.39 7.30 0.19
CA VAL A 134 -35.57 8.66 -0.33
C VAL A 134 -36.51 8.63 -1.53
N VAL A 135 -37.35 9.66 -1.64
CA VAL A 135 -38.29 9.83 -2.77
C VAL A 135 -37.55 10.43 -3.97
N ALA A 136 -37.66 9.80 -5.13
CA ALA A 136 -37.08 10.27 -6.38
C ALA A 136 -37.63 11.66 -6.76
N THR A 137 -36.74 12.63 -6.96
CA THR A 137 -37.12 14.03 -7.26
C THR A 137 -37.46 14.27 -8.73
N LYS A 138 -37.04 13.35 -9.61
CA LYS A 138 -37.30 13.31 -11.05
C LYS A 138 -37.43 11.86 -11.53
N ASP A 139 -37.80 11.70 -12.80
CA ASP A 139 -37.67 10.42 -13.48
C ASP A 139 -36.19 10.15 -13.77
N TYR A 140 -35.75 8.90 -13.59
CA TYR A 140 -34.41 8.43 -13.89
C TYR A 140 -34.48 7.31 -14.94
N GLN A 141 -33.56 7.34 -15.91
CA GLN A 141 -33.33 6.23 -16.84
C GLN A 141 -32.35 5.22 -16.24
N THR A 142 -32.36 3.98 -16.75
CA THR A 142 -31.34 2.99 -16.40
C THR A 142 -29.93 3.56 -16.60
N ASP A 143 -29.06 3.34 -15.63
CA ASP A 143 -27.68 3.82 -15.54
C ASP A 143 -27.50 5.34 -15.37
N GLU A 144 -28.59 6.09 -15.24
CA GLU A 144 -28.53 7.49 -14.86
C GLU A 144 -28.10 7.62 -13.39
N ALA A 145 -27.21 8.56 -13.11
CA ALA A 145 -26.81 8.88 -11.74
C ALA A 145 -28.00 9.43 -10.93
N ILE A 146 -28.14 8.93 -9.70
CA ILE A 146 -29.17 9.37 -8.75
C ILE A 146 -28.86 10.78 -8.24
#